data_AF-A0A6J6J1P0-F1
#
_entry.id   AF-A0A6J6J1P0-F1
#
_cell.length_a   1.000
_cell.length_b   1.000
_cell.length_c   1.000
_cell.angle_alpha   90.00
_cell.angle_beta   90.00
_cell.angle_gamma   90.00
#
_symmetry.space_group_name_H-M   'P 1'
#
loop_
_entity.id
_entity.type
_entity.pdbx_description
1 polymer ?
#
loop_
_entity_poly.entity_id
_entity_poly.type
_entity_poly.pdbx_seq_one_letter_code
_entity_poly.pdbx_strand_id
1 'polypeptide(L)'
;MVEDGKRPAEGRTELMGITKASLATESWLSAASFQETTRVLTEAAIDGRGDSLNGLKENIIIGKLIPAGTGMMRYRDFGIDAPDYVPMATWHSDDEDTSDVLSAAWDGQSRGSDSVPG
;
A
#
# COMPACT_ATOMS: atom_id res chain seq x y z
N MET A 1 -6.93 -33.01 8.89
CA MET A 1 -8.04 -33.65 9.65
C MET A 1 -8.74 -34.74 8.85
N VAL A 2 -9.15 -34.50 7.60
CA VAL A 2 -9.68 -35.57 6.71
C VAL A 2 -8.57 -36.53 6.25
N GLU A 3 -7.34 -36.02 6.01
CA GLU A 3 -6.18 -36.85 5.64
C GLU A 3 -5.72 -37.82 6.76
N ASP A 4 -6.04 -37.55 8.02
CA ASP A 4 -5.72 -38.43 9.16
C ASP A 4 -6.78 -39.53 9.38
N GLY A 5 -7.81 -39.62 8.51
CA GLY A 5 -8.93 -40.55 8.69
C GLY A 5 -9.87 -40.21 9.87
N LYS A 6 -9.76 -39.00 10.44
CA LYS A 6 -10.63 -38.54 11.53
C LYS A 6 -11.97 -38.06 10.97
N ARG A 7 -13.04 -38.18 11.76
CA ARG A 7 -14.37 -37.66 11.38
C ARG A 7 -14.29 -36.14 11.17
N PRO A 8 -14.71 -35.61 10.02
CA PRO A 8 -14.70 -34.17 9.76
C PRO A 8 -15.68 -33.45 10.70
N ALA A 9 -15.39 -32.18 10.98
CA ALA A 9 -16.30 -31.35 11.75
C ALA A 9 -17.57 -31.04 10.93
N GLU A 10 -18.74 -31.22 11.53
CA GLU A 10 -20.02 -30.83 10.96
C GLU A 10 -20.37 -29.41 11.44
N GLY A 11 -20.64 -28.50 10.49
CA GLY A 11 -21.04 -27.13 10.79
C GLY A 11 -22.47 -26.84 10.35
N ARG A 12 -23.18 -25.99 11.09
CA ARG A 12 -24.50 -25.47 10.71
C ARG A 12 -24.43 -23.94 10.62
N THR A 13 -25.01 -23.36 9.58
CA THR A 13 -25.11 -21.91 9.42
C THR A 13 -25.98 -21.31 10.54
N GLU A 14 -25.46 -20.28 11.21
CA GLU A 14 -26.19 -19.49 12.20
C GLU A 14 -26.45 -18.08 11.65
N LEU A 15 -27.68 -17.58 11.81
CA LEU A 15 -28.00 -16.20 11.48
C LEU A 15 -27.72 -15.32 12.70
N MET A 16 -26.85 -14.32 12.52
CA MET A 16 -26.47 -13.38 13.57
C MET A 16 -26.93 -11.96 13.21
N GLY A 17 -27.44 -11.22 14.19
CA GLY A 17 -27.71 -9.79 14.04
C GLY A 17 -26.42 -8.99 13.90
N ILE A 18 -26.50 -7.78 13.32
CA ILE A 18 -25.33 -6.95 13.01
C ILE A 18 -24.44 -6.65 14.25
N THR A 19 -25.04 -6.44 15.41
CA THR A 19 -24.32 -6.18 16.67
C THR A 19 -23.54 -7.40 17.12
N LYS A 20 -24.18 -8.58 17.10
CA LYS A 20 -23.53 -9.86 17.48
C LYS A 20 -22.41 -10.20 16.50
N ALA A 21 -22.65 -9.98 15.20
CA ALA A 21 -21.64 -10.20 14.16
C ALA A 21 -20.44 -9.25 14.30
N SER A 22 -20.67 -7.99 14.71
CA SER A 22 -19.59 -6.99 14.87
C SER A 22 -18.68 -7.28 16.07
N LEU A 23 -19.21 -7.90 17.14
CA LEU A 23 -18.43 -8.33 18.31
C LEU A 23 -17.69 -9.65 18.07
N ALA A 24 -18.18 -10.48 17.15
CA ALA A 24 -17.58 -11.77 16.81
C ALA A 24 -16.43 -11.67 15.77
N THR A 25 -15.92 -10.47 15.52
CA THR A 25 -14.73 -10.27 14.66
C THR A 25 -13.49 -10.92 15.28
N GLU A 26 -12.60 -11.42 14.44
CA GLU A 26 -11.36 -12.10 14.88
C GLU A 26 -10.37 -11.13 15.54
N SER A 27 -10.44 -9.85 15.18
CA SER A 27 -9.63 -8.80 15.78
C SER A 27 -10.23 -8.31 17.10
N TRP A 28 -9.51 -8.55 18.20
CA TRP A 28 -9.89 -7.99 19.49
C TRP A 28 -9.77 -6.47 19.51
N LEU A 29 -8.83 -5.88 18.77
CA LEU A 29 -8.63 -4.42 18.74
C LEU A 29 -9.83 -3.73 18.06
N SER A 30 -10.29 -4.27 16.94
CA SER A 30 -11.50 -3.82 16.26
C SER A 30 -12.75 -4.06 17.10
N ALA A 31 -12.88 -5.22 17.76
CA ALA A 31 -14.02 -5.52 18.62
C ALA A 31 -14.10 -4.54 19.80
N ALA A 32 -12.98 -4.30 20.50
CA ALA A 32 -12.89 -3.43 21.67
C ALA A 32 -13.22 -1.96 21.36
N SER A 33 -13.02 -1.53 20.10
CA SER A 33 -13.33 -0.18 19.64
C SER A 33 -14.83 0.09 19.44
N PHE A 34 -15.65 -0.95 19.34
CA PHE A 34 -17.08 -0.80 19.10
C PHE A 34 -17.86 -0.60 20.40
N GLN A 35 -17.87 -1.63 21.26
CA GLN A 35 -18.56 -1.65 22.57
C GLN A 35 -17.87 -2.67 23.50
N GLU A 36 -18.25 -2.69 24.77
CA GLU A 36 -17.81 -3.69 25.77
C GLU A 36 -16.28 -3.80 25.94
N THR A 37 -15.55 -2.69 25.78
CA THR A 37 -14.08 -2.62 25.73
C THR A 37 -13.39 -3.40 26.86
N THR A 38 -13.84 -3.25 28.12
CA THR A 38 -13.23 -3.96 29.27
C THR A 38 -13.35 -5.48 29.14
N ARG A 39 -14.52 -5.97 28.70
CA ARG A 39 -14.79 -7.40 28.53
C ARG A 39 -13.90 -7.97 27.43
N VAL A 40 -13.85 -7.31 26.28
CA VAL A 40 -13.04 -7.73 25.12
C VAL A 40 -11.54 -7.76 25.45
N LEU A 41 -11.02 -6.71 26.11
CA LEU A 41 -9.60 -6.66 26.49
C LEU A 41 -9.23 -7.73 27.52
N THR A 42 -10.14 -8.02 28.46
CA THR A 42 -9.92 -9.04 29.48
C THR A 42 -9.87 -10.45 28.87
N GLU A 43 -10.84 -10.79 28.01
CA GLU A 43 -10.86 -12.07 27.30
C GLU A 43 -9.62 -12.23 26.40
N ALA A 44 -9.22 -11.18 25.67
CA ALA A 44 -8.04 -11.22 24.82
C ALA A 44 -6.74 -11.39 25.62
N ALA A 45 -6.63 -10.76 26.80
CA ALA A 45 -5.46 -10.88 27.68
C ALA A 45 -5.36 -12.27 28.33
N ILE A 46 -6.49 -12.86 28.75
CA ILE A 46 -6.53 -14.22 29.32
C ILE A 46 -6.14 -15.25 28.27
N ASP A 47 -6.67 -15.13 27.06
CA ASP A 47 -6.41 -16.06 25.95
C ASP A 47 -5.05 -15.81 25.27
N GLY A 48 -4.36 -14.70 25.58
CA GLY A 48 -3.09 -14.31 24.95
C GLY A 48 -3.21 -14.04 23.44
N ARG A 49 -4.34 -13.49 22.98
CA ARG A 49 -4.63 -13.29 21.55
C ARG A 49 -3.77 -12.17 20.95
N GLY A 50 -3.06 -12.48 19.87
CA GLY A 50 -2.40 -11.49 19.01
C GLY A 50 -3.34 -10.97 17.93
N ASP A 51 -3.29 -9.67 17.63
CA ASP A 51 -4.03 -9.09 16.50
C ASP A 51 -3.16 -9.09 15.24
N SER A 52 -3.69 -9.64 14.15
CA SER A 52 -2.98 -9.74 12.87
C SER A 52 -3.12 -8.48 12.01
N LEU A 53 -3.96 -7.52 12.38
CA LEU A 53 -4.13 -6.23 11.70
C LEU A 53 -4.48 -6.37 10.21
N ASN A 54 -5.28 -7.38 9.86
CA ASN A 54 -5.71 -7.59 8.47
C ASN A 54 -6.98 -6.82 8.13
N GLY A 55 -7.67 -6.27 9.14
CA GLY A 55 -8.92 -5.56 9.01
C GLY A 55 -8.75 -4.06 8.79
N LEU A 56 -9.83 -3.44 8.31
CA LEU A 56 -9.89 -2.00 8.08
C LEU A 56 -9.76 -1.21 9.39
N LYS A 57 -10.56 -1.58 10.41
CA LYS A 57 -10.66 -0.82 11.67
C LYS A 57 -9.37 -0.86 12.47
N GLU A 58 -8.73 -2.03 12.60
CA GLU A 58 -7.44 -2.12 13.31
C GLU A 58 -6.39 -1.19 12.71
N ASN A 59 -6.25 -1.18 11.37
CA ASN A 59 -5.27 -0.35 10.69
C ASN A 59 -5.56 1.15 10.87
N ILE A 60 -6.83 1.55 10.86
CA ILE A 60 -7.23 2.94 11.15
C ILE A 60 -6.84 3.32 12.58
N ILE A 61 -7.12 2.47 13.57
CA ILE A 61 -6.82 2.74 15.00
C ILE A 61 -5.31 2.89 15.22
N ILE A 62 -4.51 2.03 14.59
CA ILE A 62 -3.05 2.06 14.72
C ILE A 62 -2.40 3.16 13.85
N GLY A 63 -3.10 3.67 12.83
CA GLY A 63 -2.57 4.65 11.88
C GLY A 63 -1.72 4.05 10.74
N LYS A 64 -1.94 2.78 10.41
CA LYS A 64 -1.33 2.12 9.23
C LYS A 64 -2.22 2.30 8.00
N LEU A 65 -1.64 2.13 6.81
CA LEU A 65 -2.41 2.10 5.56
C LEU A 65 -3.51 1.04 5.65
N ILE A 66 -4.72 1.43 5.28
CA ILE A 66 -5.86 0.51 5.27
C ILE A 66 -5.69 -0.52 4.14
N PRO A 67 -6.12 -1.78 4.33
CA PRO A 67 -6.02 -2.84 3.32
C PRO A 67 -7.10 -2.69 2.24
N ALA A 68 -7.34 -1.47 1.76
CA ALA A 68 -8.35 -1.14 0.76
C ALA A 68 -7.82 -0.04 -0.18
N GLY A 69 -8.25 -0.06 -1.44
CA GLY A 69 -7.81 0.90 -2.45
C GLY A 69 -6.28 0.90 -2.62
N THR A 70 -5.66 2.07 -2.60
CA THR A 70 -4.21 2.25 -2.75
C THR A 70 -3.38 1.63 -1.62
N GLY A 71 -4.00 1.33 -0.47
CA GLY A 71 -3.33 0.64 0.63
C GLY A 71 -3.23 -0.88 0.47
N MET A 72 -3.85 -1.47 -0.57
CA MET A 72 -3.62 -2.88 -0.90
C MET A 72 -2.18 -3.09 -1.42
N MET A 73 -1.56 -4.21 -1.04
CA MET A 73 -0.21 -4.59 -1.47
C MET A 73 0.01 -4.44 -2.99
N ARG A 74 -1.00 -4.80 -3.79
CA ARG A 74 -0.96 -4.70 -5.26
C ARG A 74 -0.69 -3.29 -5.78
N TYR A 75 -1.18 -2.26 -5.09
CA TYR A 75 -1.07 -0.86 -5.53
C TYR A 75 0.00 -0.08 -4.77
N ARG A 76 0.52 -0.62 -3.66
CA ARG A 76 1.56 0.04 -2.87
C ARG A 76 2.95 -0.21 -3.43
N ASP A 77 3.22 -1.45 -3.85
CA ASP A 77 4.57 -1.89 -4.19
C ASP A 77 4.67 -2.08 -5.72
N PHE A 78 4.65 -0.97 -6.47
CA PHE A 78 4.91 -0.98 -7.92
C PHE A 78 6.28 -0.35 -8.20
N GLY A 79 7.13 -1.07 -8.93
CA GLY A 79 8.37 -0.55 -9.47
C GLY A 79 8.07 0.38 -10.62
N ILE A 80 8.44 1.65 -10.51
CA ILE A 80 8.41 2.59 -11.62
C ILE A 80 9.71 2.39 -12.39
N ASP A 81 9.61 1.83 -13.59
CA ASP A 81 10.70 1.82 -14.57
C ASP A 81 10.46 2.97 -15.54
N ALA A 82 11.41 3.91 -15.59
CA ALA A 82 11.34 5.09 -16.44
C ALA A 82 12.59 5.13 -17.33
N PRO A 83 12.63 4.30 -18.40
CA PRO A 83 13.85 4.09 -19.19
C PRO A 83 14.38 5.36 -19.87
N ASP A 84 13.48 6.30 -20.18
CA ASP A 84 13.82 7.56 -20.86
C ASP A 84 13.67 8.80 -19.95
N TYR A 85 13.68 8.61 -18.62
CA TYR A 85 13.63 9.75 -17.70
C TYR A 85 14.94 10.52 -17.74
N VAL A 86 14.89 11.72 -18.32
CA VAL A 86 15.95 12.73 -18.17
C VAL A 86 15.54 13.65 -17.02
N PRO A 87 16.28 13.66 -15.89
CA PRO A 87 16.04 14.62 -14.83
C PRO A 87 16.07 16.03 -15.42
N MET A 88 15.03 16.82 -15.16
CA MET A 88 15.04 18.23 -15.57
C MET A 88 16.24 18.90 -14.92
N ALA A 89 17.05 19.61 -15.71
CA ALA A 89 18.14 20.43 -15.19
C ALA A 89 17.56 21.37 -14.14
N THR A 90 18.07 21.28 -12.92
CA THR A 90 17.72 22.20 -11.84
C THR A 90 18.20 23.57 -12.26
N TRP A 91 17.29 24.47 -12.61
CA TRP A 91 17.59 25.88 -12.77
C TRP A 91 17.87 26.44 -11.38
N HIS A 92 19.12 26.31 -10.91
CA HIS A 92 19.63 27.16 -9.85
C HIS A 92 19.87 28.54 -10.46
N SER A 93 19.23 29.56 -9.90
CA SER A 93 19.35 30.95 -10.34
C SER A 93 20.74 31.56 -10.10
N ASP A 94 21.67 30.79 -9.54
CA ASP A 94 22.87 31.32 -8.87
C ASP A 94 24.20 30.96 -9.57
N ASP A 95 24.17 30.31 -10.74
CA ASP A 95 25.40 30.00 -11.48
C ASP A 95 25.44 30.75 -12.84
N GLU A 96 26.23 31.82 -12.85
CA GLU A 96 26.80 32.42 -14.06
C GLU A 96 27.74 31.40 -14.72
N ASP A 97 27.24 30.62 -15.68
CA ASP A 97 27.97 30.15 -16.88
C ASP A 97 27.14 29.11 -17.64
N THR A 98 26.12 29.58 -18.36
CA THR A 98 25.31 28.75 -19.29
C THR A 98 25.90 28.70 -20.71
N SER A 99 27.12 29.23 -20.90
CA SER A 99 27.78 29.37 -22.19
C SER A 99 28.23 28.04 -22.80
N ASP A 100 28.68 27.09 -21.97
CA ASP A 100 29.22 25.80 -22.43
C ASP A 100 28.12 24.82 -22.90
N VAL A 101 26.94 24.86 -22.26
CA VAL A 101 25.80 24.01 -22.63
C VAL A 101 25.11 24.48 -23.91
N LEU A 102 25.02 25.80 -24.11
CA LEU A 102 24.45 26.41 -25.32
C LEU A 102 25.35 26.21 -26.55
N SER A 103 26.67 26.26 -26.37
CA SER A 103 27.63 26.06 -27.46
C SER A 103 27.64 24.61 -27.95
N ALA A 104 27.52 23.62 -27.06
CA ALA A 104 27.39 22.21 -27.45
C ALA A 104 26.11 21.92 -28.27
N ALA A 105 25.00 22.61 -27.95
CA ALA A 105 23.74 22.48 -28.69
C ALA A 105 23.81 23.11 -30.10
N TRP A 106 24.56 24.21 -30.28
CA TRP A 106 24.75 24.87 -31.57
C TRP A 106 25.71 24.12 -32.51
N ASP A 107 26.74 23.47 -31.96
CA ASP A 107 27.73 22.72 -32.76
C ASP A 107 27.14 21.43 -33.36
N GLY A 108 26.14 20.84 -32.72
CA GLY A 108 25.40 19.67 -33.24
C GLY A 108 24.51 19.98 -34.44
N GLN A 109 24.10 21.24 -34.63
CA GLN A 109 23.18 21.64 -35.71
C GLN A 109 23.92 22.09 -36.99
N SER A 110 25.24 22.27 -36.92
CA SER A 110 26.06 22.83 -38.00
C SER A 110 26.71 21.77 -38.93
N ARG A 111 26.40 20.48 -38.75
CA ARG A 111 26.91 19.37 -39.61
C ARG A 111 25.84 18.76 -40.54
N GLY A 112 24.79 19.52 -40.86
CA GLY A 112 23.68 19.07 -41.70
C GLY A 112 23.30 20.04 -42.80
N SER A 113 24.26 20.53 -43.59
CA SER A 113 23.96 21.23 -44.85
C SER A 113 24.90 20.76 -45.95
N ASP A 114 24.59 19.61 -46.57
CA ASP A 114 25.05 19.33 -47.92
C ASP A 114 24.00 18.49 -48.68
N SER A 115 23.71 18.94 -49.90
CA SER A 115 22.86 18.36 -50.95
C SER A 115 21.32 18.50 -50.86
N VAL A 116 20.78 19.49 -51.59
CA VAL A 116 19.41 19.47 -52.15
C VAL A 116 19.52 19.07 -53.63
N PRO A 117 18.77 18.08 -54.13
CA PRO A 117 18.68 17.79 -55.56
C PRO A 117 17.51 18.53 -56.22
N GLY A 118 17.74 19.04 -57.44
CA GLY A 118 16.70 19.40 -58.42
C GLY A 118 16.29 20.86 -58.46
#